data_AF-A0A3S8W8G5-F1
#
_entry.id   AF-A0A3S8W8G5-F1
#
_cell.length_a   1.000
_cell.length_b   1.000
_cell.length_c   1.000
_cell.angle_alpha   90.00
_cell.angle_beta   90.00
_cell.angle_gamma   90.00
#
_symmetry.space_group_name_H-M   'P 1'
#
loop_
_entity.id
_entity.type
_entity.pdbx_description
1 polymer ?
#
loop_
_entity_poly.entity_id
_entity_poly.type
_entity_poly.pdbx_seq_one_letter_code
_entity_poly.pdbx_strand_id
1 'polypeptide(L)'
;MDLEKRPPHEAAQQPPPGQADRHPPQAEGCLAVAIRLPVRIVVLVLVVPVRLVWDALAVCGRFLYFRGLRPVGRGIGAVLTWLFKAVFVWPWVGLWRYVVVPVGAGLAWLGRVLIVVPSVWLYRAVLTPIGHGIAWLARGIGRGISALALGIGAGCAWLWRHLVAIPAAWLYASVLTPIGHGIAWLARALGAGAAAAGRGIGAVLVWLLKAVFVWPWVGLWRYVVVPVGAGLAWLGRVLIVVPSVWLYRAVLTPIGHGIAWLARGIGAGISWLARGTWTVVSTLFRWILVAPAVAVWRWLLAPIGRAVAVVAREIGDALGHAWRVAGHLSLVIGRFLAKLLRWIFVEPVRWVYRTVLTPVGHLVRDAVWRPAARAVKEVRRTTRQALTAARESVRQARADVRRMLFGAPGQPAPVAATAGEPVPVPVARREPDARGARTLGSSTTALTKD
;
A
#
# COMPACT_ATOMS: atom_id res chain seq x y z
N MET A 1 47.13 61.03 2.65
CA MET A 1 46.44 59.86 3.21
C MET A 1 45.36 59.50 2.24
N ASP A 2 45.66 58.61 1.30
CA ASP A 2 44.75 57.53 0.91
C ASP A 2 45.56 56.52 0.10
N LEU A 3 45.70 55.38 0.74
CA LEU A 3 46.42 54.20 0.34
C LEU A 3 45.46 53.31 -0.47
N GLU A 4 45.96 52.87 -1.62
CA GLU A 4 46.14 51.45 -1.91
C GLU A 4 45.12 50.68 -2.80
N LYS A 5 45.73 50.16 -3.89
CA LYS A 5 45.53 48.88 -4.60
C LYS A 5 44.25 48.60 -5.39
N ARG A 6 44.40 48.70 -6.72
CA ARG A 6 43.90 47.70 -7.69
C ARG A 6 45.06 47.18 -8.57
N PRO A 7 45.00 45.93 -9.04
CA PRO A 7 46.18 45.12 -9.42
C PRO A 7 46.73 45.39 -10.84
N PRO A 8 47.98 44.96 -11.12
CA PRO A 8 48.82 45.56 -12.15
C PRO A 8 49.15 44.59 -13.31
N HIS A 9 48.26 44.37 -14.28
CA HIS A 9 48.61 43.48 -15.41
C HIS A 9 48.13 43.90 -16.81
N GLU A 10 47.66 45.14 -17.03
CA GLU A 10 47.17 45.55 -18.37
C GLU A 10 47.82 46.81 -18.97
N ALA A 11 48.89 47.31 -18.36
CA ALA A 11 49.59 48.53 -18.81
C ALA A 11 51.01 48.26 -19.35
N ALA A 12 51.21 47.15 -20.08
CA ALA A 12 52.49 46.86 -20.71
C ALA A 12 52.32 46.27 -22.10
N GLN A 13 52.07 47.12 -23.10
CA GLN A 13 52.63 47.01 -24.46
C GLN A 13 52.18 48.17 -25.37
N GLN A 14 52.66 49.36 -25.04
CA GLN A 14 52.96 50.38 -26.06
C GLN A 14 54.47 50.61 -26.02
N PRO A 15 55.21 50.33 -27.11
CA PRO A 15 56.64 50.67 -27.18
C PRO A 15 56.82 52.19 -27.32
N PRO A 16 57.79 52.82 -26.62
CA PRO A 16 58.04 54.26 -26.70
C PRO A 16 58.81 54.66 -27.97
N PRO A 17 58.67 55.91 -28.45
CA PRO A 17 59.41 56.40 -29.61
C PRO A 17 60.82 56.82 -29.17
N GLY A 18 61.83 56.30 -29.86
CA GLY A 18 63.20 56.78 -29.74
C GLY A 18 64.11 55.86 -28.95
N GLN A 19 64.69 54.86 -29.61
CA GLN A 19 66.01 54.35 -29.29
C GLN A 19 66.61 53.63 -30.49
N ALA A 20 67.90 53.91 -30.71
CA ALA A 20 68.83 53.25 -31.62
C ALA A 20 68.90 53.74 -33.08
N ASP A 21 69.16 55.04 -33.25
CA ASP A 21 70.29 55.43 -34.10
C ASP A 21 71.58 54.97 -33.41
N ARG A 22 72.07 53.77 -33.72
CA ARG A 22 73.49 53.39 -33.70
C ARG A 22 73.68 52.14 -34.56
N HIS A 23 74.10 52.30 -35.81
CA HIS A 23 75.22 51.57 -36.41
C HIS A 23 75.74 52.39 -37.61
N PRO A 24 77.06 52.66 -37.70
CA PRO A 24 77.67 53.46 -38.77
C PRO A 24 77.67 52.72 -40.12
N PRO A 25 77.86 53.43 -41.25
CA PRO A 25 77.68 52.90 -42.59
C PRO A 25 78.83 51.98 -42.95
N GLN A 26 78.64 50.67 -42.78
CA GLN A 26 79.58 49.69 -43.30
C GLN A 26 79.13 49.30 -44.70
N ALA A 27 79.94 49.74 -45.66
CA ALA A 27 79.86 49.44 -47.06
C ALA A 27 80.03 47.92 -47.32
N GLU A 28 78.99 47.13 -47.05
CA GLU A 28 78.73 45.89 -47.78
C GLU A 28 77.89 46.21 -49.02
N GLY A 29 78.48 47.08 -49.83
CA GLY A 29 77.99 47.45 -51.15
C GLY A 29 78.10 46.27 -52.11
N CYS A 30 77.03 46.07 -52.86
CA CYS A 30 76.91 45.24 -54.05
C CYS A 30 77.16 43.73 -53.95
N LEU A 31 78.06 43.15 -53.16
CA LEU A 31 78.31 41.69 -53.25
C LEU A 31 77.31 40.87 -52.41
N ALA A 32 77.05 41.26 -51.16
CA ALA A 32 76.00 40.66 -50.34
C ALA A 32 74.61 40.94 -50.93
N VAL A 33 74.42 42.11 -51.56
CA VAL A 33 73.20 42.45 -52.29
C VAL A 33 73.12 41.66 -53.61
N ALA A 34 74.15 41.56 -54.44
CA ALA A 34 74.11 40.82 -55.70
C ALA A 34 73.99 39.30 -55.51
N ILE A 35 74.40 38.75 -54.36
CA ILE A 35 74.20 37.33 -54.04
C ILE A 35 72.85 37.12 -53.32
N ARG A 36 72.45 38.00 -52.39
CA ARG A 36 71.14 37.86 -51.72
C ARG A 36 69.98 38.29 -52.59
N LEU A 37 70.13 39.21 -53.54
CA LEU A 37 69.03 39.62 -54.41
C LEU A 37 68.52 38.44 -55.26
N PRO A 38 69.36 37.66 -55.98
CA PRO A 38 68.88 36.49 -56.73
C PRO A 38 68.41 35.38 -55.79
N VAL A 39 69.10 35.11 -54.68
CA VAL A 39 68.63 34.09 -53.71
C VAL A 39 67.28 34.48 -53.11
N ARG A 40 67.08 35.76 -52.76
CA ARG A 40 65.84 36.27 -52.19
C ARG A 40 64.75 36.36 -53.26
N ILE A 41 65.08 36.60 -54.53
CA ILE A 41 64.16 36.49 -55.68
C ILE A 41 63.77 35.03 -55.89
N VAL A 42 64.70 34.06 -55.87
CA VAL A 42 64.39 32.63 -56.02
C VAL A 42 63.55 32.14 -54.84
N VAL A 43 63.92 32.51 -53.61
CA VAL A 43 63.12 32.22 -52.42
C VAL A 43 61.75 32.90 -52.51
N LEU A 44 61.65 34.15 -52.97
CA LEU A 44 60.34 34.79 -53.18
C LEU A 44 59.52 34.07 -54.25
N VAL A 45 60.10 33.82 -55.43
CA VAL A 45 59.44 33.20 -56.58
C VAL A 45 59.08 31.73 -56.31
N LEU A 46 59.79 31.03 -55.41
CA LEU A 46 59.51 29.63 -55.13
C LEU A 46 58.73 29.46 -53.80
N VAL A 47 59.22 30.06 -52.72
CA VAL A 47 58.63 29.91 -51.37
C VAL A 47 57.35 30.71 -51.24
N VAL A 48 57.22 31.90 -51.86
CA VAL A 48 55.95 32.64 -51.75
C VAL A 48 54.81 31.93 -52.47
N PRO A 49 54.95 31.42 -53.70
CA PRO A 49 53.88 30.63 -54.33
C PRO A 49 53.59 29.34 -53.58
N VAL A 50 54.62 28.62 -53.10
CA VAL A 50 54.40 27.41 -52.30
C VAL A 50 53.68 27.73 -50.99
N ARG A 51 54.03 28.83 -50.31
CA ARG A 51 53.31 29.30 -49.12
C ARG A 51 51.90 29.78 -49.47
N LEU A 52 51.71 30.44 -50.60
CA LEU A 52 50.39 30.89 -51.05
C LEU A 52 49.48 29.69 -51.34
N VAL A 53 50.02 28.65 -51.97
CA VAL A 53 49.32 27.39 -52.22
C VAL A 53 49.04 26.67 -50.91
N TRP A 54 49.98 26.67 -49.96
CA TRP A 54 49.77 26.09 -48.63
C TRP A 54 48.73 26.85 -47.81
N ASP A 55 48.78 28.18 -47.80
CA ASP A 55 47.81 29.03 -47.13
C ASP A 55 46.44 28.94 -47.80
N ALA A 56 46.38 28.84 -49.14
CA ALA A 56 45.15 28.61 -49.88
C ALA A 56 44.55 27.22 -49.56
N LEU A 57 45.38 26.17 -49.47
CA LEU A 57 44.94 24.83 -49.06
C LEU A 57 44.50 24.80 -47.60
N ALA A 58 45.20 25.49 -46.70
CA ALA A 58 44.83 25.59 -45.29
C ALA A 58 43.54 26.38 -45.11
N VAL A 59 43.34 27.46 -45.88
CA VAL A 59 42.09 28.23 -45.89
C VAL A 59 40.96 27.41 -46.50
N CYS A 60 41.17 26.69 -47.60
CA CYS A 60 40.18 25.78 -48.17
C CYS A 60 39.84 24.64 -47.20
N GLY A 61 40.82 24.01 -46.56
CA GLY A 61 40.61 22.96 -45.58
C GLY A 61 39.89 23.46 -44.33
N ARG A 62 40.26 24.65 -43.84
CA ARG A 62 39.59 25.31 -42.70
C ARG A 62 38.15 25.71 -43.07
N PHE A 63 37.93 26.22 -44.28
CA PHE A 63 36.60 26.55 -44.78
C PHE A 63 35.73 25.30 -44.93
N LEU A 64 36.27 24.22 -45.50
CA LEU A 64 35.57 22.94 -45.64
C LEU A 64 35.24 22.32 -44.26
N TYR A 65 36.16 22.44 -43.30
CA TYR A 65 35.93 21.99 -41.94
C TYR A 65 34.83 22.80 -41.23
N PHE A 66 34.90 24.13 -41.27
CA PHE A 66 33.93 24.99 -40.58
C PHE A 66 32.56 25.05 -41.25
N ARG A 67 32.51 24.99 -42.58
CA ARG A 67 31.28 25.13 -43.38
C ARG A 67 30.60 23.78 -43.63
N GLY A 68 31.35 22.67 -43.69
CA GLY A 68 30.83 21.33 -43.98
C GLY A 68 30.89 20.39 -42.78
N LEU A 69 32.09 20.02 -42.35
CA LEU A 69 32.27 18.95 -41.34
C LEU A 69 31.73 19.30 -39.96
N ARG A 70 31.87 20.56 -39.52
CA ARG A 70 31.40 21.01 -38.20
C ARG A 70 29.87 21.01 -38.05
N PRO A 71 29.08 21.58 -38.99
CA PRO A 71 27.62 21.51 -38.91
C PRO A 71 27.09 20.09 -39.11
N VAL A 72 27.71 19.29 -39.99
CA VAL A 72 27.32 17.88 -40.19
C VAL A 72 27.63 17.06 -38.94
N GLY A 73 28.80 17.24 -38.33
CA GLY A 73 29.15 16.57 -37.07
C GLY A 73 28.24 16.93 -35.90
N ARG A 74 27.79 18.20 -35.81
CA ARG A 74 26.76 18.59 -34.82
C ARG A 74 25.38 18.02 -35.13
N GLY A 75 25.00 17.97 -36.41
CA GLY A 75 23.76 17.37 -36.85
C GLY A 75 23.70 15.87 -36.50
N ILE A 76 24.75 15.13 -36.84
CA ILE A 76 24.90 13.71 -36.50
C ILE A 76 24.94 13.52 -34.98
N GLY A 77 25.70 14.35 -34.25
CA GLY A 77 25.76 14.30 -32.80
C GLY A 77 24.41 14.54 -32.14
N ALA A 78 23.65 15.53 -32.62
CA ALA A 78 22.30 15.85 -32.14
C ALA A 78 21.29 14.75 -32.46
N VAL A 79 21.34 14.19 -33.67
CA VAL A 79 20.49 13.06 -34.07
C VAL A 79 20.82 11.83 -33.22
N LEU A 80 22.10 11.52 -33.02
CA LEU A 80 22.51 10.37 -32.21
C LEU A 80 22.14 10.54 -30.73
N THR A 81 22.31 11.74 -30.16
CA THR A 81 21.85 12.01 -28.78
C THR A 81 20.33 11.96 -28.68
N TRP A 82 19.60 12.46 -29.68
CA TRP A 82 18.14 12.36 -29.70
C TRP A 82 17.70 10.90 -29.81
N LEU A 83 18.32 10.11 -30.69
CA LEU A 83 18.04 8.69 -30.85
C LEU A 83 18.33 7.92 -29.57
N PHE A 84 19.46 8.19 -28.92
CA PHE A 84 19.81 7.56 -27.65
C PHE A 84 18.82 7.95 -26.54
N LYS A 85 18.39 9.21 -26.50
CA LYS A 85 17.40 9.69 -25.54
C LYS A 85 15.99 9.12 -25.83
N ALA A 86 15.65 8.93 -27.09
CA ALA A 86 14.37 8.37 -27.53
C ALA A 86 14.30 6.85 -27.34
N VAL A 87 15.40 6.13 -27.54
CA VAL A 87 15.46 4.66 -27.41
C VAL A 87 15.73 4.22 -25.97
N PHE A 88 16.54 4.96 -25.23
CA PHE A 88 16.95 4.55 -23.88
C PHE A 88 16.20 5.31 -22.80
N VAL A 89 16.19 6.65 -22.87
CA VAL A 89 15.66 7.48 -21.79
C VAL A 89 14.14 7.48 -21.78
N TRP A 90 13.49 7.64 -22.93
CA TRP A 90 12.02 7.68 -23.01
C TRP A 90 11.34 6.37 -22.58
N PRO A 91 11.79 5.19 -23.04
CA PRO A 91 11.21 3.91 -22.61
C PRO A 91 11.49 3.63 -21.15
N TRP A 92 12.68 3.99 -20.65
CA TRP A 92 13.01 3.86 -19.23
C TRP A 92 12.17 4.80 -18.35
N VAL A 93 11.96 6.05 -18.77
CA VAL A 93 11.08 7.00 -18.07
C VAL A 93 9.64 6.53 -18.12
N GLY A 94 9.19 5.99 -19.26
CA GLY A 94 7.88 5.37 -19.39
C GLY A 94 7.72 4.18 -18.46
N LEU A 95 8.68 3.26 -18.45
CA LEU A 95 8.72 2.10 -17.55
C LEU A 95 8.71 2.54 -16.09
N TRP A 96 9.49 3.55 -15.74
CA TRP A 96 9.54 4.07 -14.38
C TRP A 96 8.20 4.68 -13.97
N ARG A 97 7.61 5.51 -14.82
CA ARG A 97 6.37 6.25 -14.51
C ARG A 97 5.11 5.39 -14.59
N TYR A 98 5.06 4.42 -15.49
CA TYR A 98 3.89 3.56 -15.71
C TYR A 98 3.97 2.19 -15.04
N VAL A 99 5.17 1.71 -14.68
CA VAL A 99 5.32 0.39 -14.03
C VAL A 99 5.89 0.55 -12.63
N VAL A 100 7.06 1.19 -12.48
CA VAL A 100 7.75 1.25 -11.18
C VAL A 100 6.96 2.09 -10.16
N VAL A 101 6.45 3.25 -10.55
CA VAL A 101 5.65 4.12 -9.67
C VAL A 101 4.37 3.42 -9.19
N PRO A 102 3.51 2.85 -10.04
CA PRO A 102 2.30 2.16 -9.57
C PRO A 102 2.61 0.87 -8.81
N VAL A 103 3.65 0.12 -9.19
CA VAL A 103 4.08 -1.07 -8.43
C VAL A 103 4.61 -0.66 -7.05
N GLY A 104 5.41 0.39 -6.96
CA GLY A 104 5.90 0.93 -5.69
C GLY A 104 4.77 1.47 -4.81
N ALA A 105 3.79 2.17 -5.40
CA ALA A 105 2.59 2.60 -4.70
C ALA A 105 1.75 1.41 -4.21
N GLY A 106 1.63 0.36 -5.02
CA GLY A 106 0.98 -0.90 -4.67
C GLY A 106 1.67 -1.60 -3.51
N LEU A 107 3.00 -1.75 -3.56
CA LEU A 107 3.79 -2.33 -2.47
C LEU A 107 3.72 -1.49 -1.20
N ALA A 108 3.76 -0.16 -1.31
CA ALA A 108 3.64 0.73 -0.16
C ALA A 108 2.25 0.65 0.48
N TRP A 109 1.20 0.55 -0.33
CA TRP A 109 -0.16 0.31 0.15
C TRP A 109 -0.27 -1.05 0.83
N LEU A 110 0.30 -2.09 0.21
CA LEU A 110 0.28 -3.46 0.74
C LEU A 110 1.04 -3.54 2.07
N GLY A 111 2.22 -2.94 2.18
CA GLY A 111 2.96 -2.85 3.44
C GLY A 111 2.19 -2.06 4.51
N ARG A 112 1.51 -0.97 4.13
CA ARG A 112 0.70 -0.18 5.07
C ARG A 112 -0.49 -0.98 5.59
N VAL A 113 -1.22 -1.68 4.71
CA VAL A 113 -2.38 -2.47 5.10
C VAL A 113 -1.98 -3.76 5.83
N LEU A 114 -0.92 -4.43 5.40
CA LEU A 114 -0.52 -5.73 5.93
C LEU A 114 0.33 -5.63 7.20
N ILE A 115 1.08 -4.55 7.39
CA ILE A 115 1.99 -4.41 8.54
C ILE A 115 1.51 -3.30 9.47
N VAL A 116 1.24 -2.10 8.93
CA VAL A 116 0.98 -0.92 9.77
C VAL A 116 -0.41 -1.00 10.39
N VAL A 117 -1.45 -1.33 9.62
CA VAL A 117 -2.82 -1.44 10.14
C VAL A 117 -2.94 -2.52 11.23
N PRO A 118 -2.46 -3.77 11.04
CA PRO A 118 -2.52 -4.77 12.10
C PRO A 118 -1.59 -4.46 13.26
N SER A 119 -0.44 -3.81 13.05
CA SER A 119 0.41 -3.36 14.17
C SER A 119 -0.26 -2.28 15.02
N VAL A 120 -0.95 -1.33 14.39
CA VAL A 120 -1.72 -0.29 15.10
C VAL A 120 -2.93 -0.91 15.82
N TRP A 121 -3.58 -1.89 15.19
CA TRP A 121 -4.67 -2.62 15.83
C TRP A 121 -4.17 -3.44 17.02
N LEU A 122 -3.04 -4.14 16.89
CA LEU A 122 -2.39 -4.87 17.99
C LEU A 122 -1.99 -3.92 19.12
N TYR A 123 -1.43 -2.76 18.81
CA TYR A 123 -1.09 -1.74 19.81
C TYR A 123 -2.33 -1.25 20.58
N ARG A 124 -3.42 -0.94 19.85
CA ARG A 124 -4.67 -0.44 20.44
C ARG A 124 -5.45 -1.51 21.20
N ALA A 125 -5.58 -2.70 20.62
CA ALA A 125 -6.40 -3.78 21.15
C ALA A 125 -5.69 -4.60 22.23
N VAL A 126 -4.35 -4.63 22.25
CA VAL A 126 -3.58 -5.46 23.20
C VAL A 126 -2.75 -4.59 24.14
N LEU A 127 -1.92 -3.70 23.60
CA LEU A 127 -0.98 -2.94 24.44
C LEU A 127 -1.68 -1.90 25.33
N THR A 128 -2.73 -1.27 24.80
CA THR A 128 -3.50 -0.24 25.52
C THR A 128 -4.30 -0.81 26.70
N PRO A 129 -5.04 -1.94 26.56
CA PRO A 129 -5.71 -2.57 27.70
C PRO A 129 -4.73 -3.24 28.66
N ILE A 130 -3.61 -3.80 28.19
CA ILE A 130 -2.57 -4.33 29.09
C ILE A 130 -1.98 -3.21 29.94
N GLY A 131 -1.68 -2.05 29.35
CA GLY A 131 -1.21 -0.87 30.09
C GLY A 131 -2.20 -0.42 31.16
N HIS A 132 -3.49 -0.38 30.84
CA HIS A 132 -4.54 -0.07 31.82
C HIS A 132 -4.70 -1.16 32.89
N GLY A 133 -4.58 -2.43 32.52
CA GLY A 133 -4.63 -3.57 33.44
C GLY A 133 -3.48 -3.56 34.45
N ILE A 134 -2.26 -3.30 33.99
CA ILE A 134 -1.07 -3.16 34.86
C ILE A 134 -1.21 -1.94 35.76
N ALA A 135 -1.64 -0.80 35.23
CA ALA A 135 -1.87 0.39 36.03
C ALA A 135 -3.00 0.21 37.06
N TRP A 136 -4.01 -0.60 36.76
CA TRP A 136 -5.07 -0.94 37.68
C TRP A 136 -4.58 -1.91 38.78
N LEU A 137 -3.83 -2.96 38.41
CA LEU A 137 -3.18 -3.89 39.33
C LEU A 137 -2.20 -3.20 40.28
N ALA A 138 -1.32 -2.34 39.76
CA ALA A 138 -0.37 -1.60 40.59
C ALA A 138 -1.08 -0.69 41.61
N ARG A 139 -2.17 -0.01 41.19
CA ARG A 139 -3.00 0.79 42.09
C ARG A 139 -3.78 -0.06 43.10
N GLY A 140 -4.25 -1.24 42.70
CA GLY A 140 -4.91 -2.20 43.58
C GLY A 140 -3.97 -2.75 44.65
N ILE A 141 -2.77 -3.16 44.26
CA ILE A 141 -1.71 -3.65 45.16
C ILE A 141 -1.28 -2.56 46.14
N GLY A 142 -1.07 -1.33 45.65
CA GLY A 142 -0.72 -0.19 46.52
C GLY A 142 -1.79 0.06 47.60
N ARG A 143 -3.08 0.00 47.23
CA ARG A 143 -4.18 0.11 48.19
C ARG A 143 -4.23 -1.07 49.16
N GLY A 144 -4.03 -2.29 48.66
CA GLY A 144 -3.98 -3.50 49.48
C GLY A 144 -2.87 -3.46 50.53
N ILE A 145 -1.65 -3.07 50.14
CA ILE A 145 -0.52 -2.94 51.06
C ILE A 145 -0.79 -1.87 52.13
N SER A 146 -1.36 -0.72 51.73
CA SER A 146 -1.70 0.33 52.69
C SER A 146 -2.80 -0.07 53.68
N ALA A 147 -3.81 -0.82 53.22
CA ALA A 147 -4.87 -1.34 54.07
C ALA A 147 -4.37 -2.44 55.01
N LEU A 148 -3.47 -3.30 54.53
CA LEU A 148 -2.84 -4.35 55.35
C LEU A 148 -1.94 -3.73 56.44
N ALA A 149 -1.16 -2.70 56.10
CA ALA A 149 -0.34 -1.97 57.07
C ALA A 149 -1.19 -1.29 58.16
N LEU A 150 -2.33 -0.71 57.78
CA LEU A 150 -3.28 -0.10 58.72
C LEU A 150 -4.00 -1.15 59.58
N GLY A 151 -4.40 -2.28 58.98
CA GLY A 151 -5.06 -3.38 59.69
C GLY A 151 -4.16 -4.09 60.69
N ILE A 152 -2.90 -4.35 60.32
CA ILE A 152 -1.89 -4.95 61.22
C ILE A 152 -1.55 -3.99 62.36
N GLY A 153 -1.40 -2.70 62.08
CA GLY A 153 -1.17 -1.68 63.11
C GLY A 153 -2.32 -1.57 64.11
N ALA A 154 -3.57 -1.61 63.62
CA ALA A 154 -4.76 -1.56 64.48
C ALA A 154 -4.95 -2.86 65.28
N GLY A 155 -4.69 -4.02 64.68
CA GLY A 155 -4.78 -5.33 65.34
C GLY A 155 -3.75 -5.49 66.45
N CYS A 156 -2.49 -5.14 66.21
CA CYS A 156 -1.45 -5.17 67.23
C CYS A 156 -1.73 -4.21 68.39
N ALA A 157 -2.29 -3.02 68.11
CA ALA A 157 -2.63 -2.04 69.14
C ALA A 157 -3.82 -2.48 70.01
N TRP A 158 -4.81 -3.18 69.42
CA TRP A 158 -5.98 -3.68 70.16
C TRP A 158 -5.61 -4.88 71.04
N LEU A 159 -4.85 -5.83 70.49
CA LEU A 159 -4.42 -7.04 71.21
C LEU A 159 -3.50 -6.70 72.40
N TRP A 160 -2.58 -5.74 72.22
CA TRP A 160 -1.70 -5.26 73.28
C TRP A 160 -2.45 -4.59 74.45
N ARG A 161 -3.50 -3.82 74.13
CA ARG A 161 -4.32 -3.12 75.14
C ARG A 161 -5.18 -4.05 75.97
N HIS A 162 -5.72 -5.12 75.39
CA HIS A 162 -6.64 -6.03 76.11
C HIS A 162 -5.93 -7.18 76.82
N LEU A 163 -4.86 -7.77 76.27
CA LEU A 163 -4.21 -8.93 76.88
C LEU A 163 -3.10 -8.57 77.88
N VAL A 164 -2.37 -7.46 77.66
CA VAL A 164 -1.14 -7.15 78.42
C VAL A 164 -1.32 -5.94 79.32
N ALA A 165 -1.94 -4.87 78.82
CA ALA A 165 -1.99 -3.60 79.55
C ALA A 165 -2.94 -3.61 80.76
N ILE A 166 -4.10 -4.28 80.67
CA ILE A 166 -5.11 -4.26 81.74
C ILE A 166 -4.68 -5.12 82.95
N PRO A 167 -4.09 -6.33 82.78
CA PRO A 167 -3.59 -7.10 83.93
C PRO A 167 -2.28 -6.53 84.51
N ALA A 168 -1.37 -6.02 83.67
CA ALA A 168 -0.07 -5.53 84.12
C ALA A 168 -0.10 -4.13 84.74
N ALA A 169 -1.09 -3.28 84.39
CA ALA A 169 -1.26 -1.95 85.00
C ALA A 169 -1.61 -2.03 86.50
N TRP A 170 -2.35 -3.07 86.92
CA TRP A 170 -2.71 -3.26 88.32
C TRP A 170 -1.51 -3.66 89.18
N LEU A 171 -0.56 -4.44 88.64
CA LEU A 171 0.66 -4.85 89.34
C LEU A 171 1.78 -3.78 89.31
N TYR A 172 1.89 -2.99 88.25
CA TYR A 172 2.92 -1.96 88.09
C TYR A 172 2.61 -0.66 88.87
N ALA A 173 1.33 -0.40 89.16
CA ALA A 173 0.88 0.80 89.88
C ALA A 173 1.26 0.83 91.37
N SER A 174 1.53 -0.30 92.00
CA SER A 174 1.68 -0.35 93.46
C SER A 174 3.13 -0.27 93.96
N VAL A 175 4.15 -0.57 93.15
CA VAL A 175 5.53 -0.72 93.67
C VAL A 175 6.63 -0.13 92.78
N LEU A 176 6.52 -0.16 91.45
CA LEU A 176 7.66 0.20 90.56
C LEU A 176 7.54 1.56 89.85
N THR A 177 6.39 2.23 90.03
CA THR A 177 6.03 3.50 89.40
C THR A 177 6.83 4.73 89.85
N PRO A 178 7.29 4.89 91.12
CA PRO A 178 7.98 6.13 91.49
C PRO A 178 9.41 6.25 90.94
N ILE A 179 10.11 5.14 90.68
CA ILE A 179 11.55 5.18 90.31
C ILE A 179 11.78 4.96 88.80
N GLY A 180 10.91 4.19 88.13
CA GLY A 180 11.04 3.94 86.68
C GLY A 180 10.64 5.11 85.78
N HIS A 181 9.69 5.96 86.20
CA HIS A 181 9.21 7.09 85.39
C HIS A 181 10.26 8.22 85.27
N GLY A 182 11.12 8.43 86.27
CA GLY A 182 12.13 9.48 86.24
C GLY A 182 13.21 9.24 85.18
N ILE A 183 13.72 8.00 85.10
CA ILE A 183 14.85 7.65 84.22
C ILE A 183 14.37 7.47 82.76
N ALA A 184 13.19 6.88 82.56
CA ALA A 184 12.61 6.69 81.23
C ALA A 184 12.11 8.00 80.59
N TRP A 185 11.70 8.98 81.41
CA TRP A 185 11.29 10.31 80.93
C TRP A 185 12.51 11.12 80.46
N LEU A 186 13.63 11.10 81.21
CA LEU A 186 14.85 11.81 80.83
C LEU A 186 15.48 11.23 79.55
N ALA A 187 15.52 9.90 79.42
CA ALA A 187 16.06 9.22 78.23
C ALA A 187 15.21 9.46 76.97
N ARG A 188 13.86 9.50 77.11
CA ARG A 188 12.96 9.81 75.99
C ARG A 188 12.95 11.29 75.62
N ALA A 189 13.09 12.20 76.58
CA ALA A 189 13.20 13.63 76.32
C ALA A 189 14.49 13.96 75.54
N LEU A 190 15.63 13.35 75.92
CA LEU A 190 16.90 13.50 75.21
C LEU A 190 16.88 12.86 73.81
N GLY A 191 16.32 11.65 73.67
CA GLY A 191 16.21 10.97 72.38
C GLY A 191 15.26 11.66 71.39
N ALA A 192 14.13 12.18 71.87
CA ALA A 192 13.19 12.95 71.05
C ALA A 192 13.76 14.32 70.67
N GLY A 193 14.49 14.97 71.58
CA GLY A 193 15.19 16.23 71.32
C GLY A 193 16.28 16.09 70.25
N ALA A 194 17.13 15.07 70.34
CA ALA A 194 18.18 14.81 69.35
C ALA A 194 17.61 14.42 67.97
N ALA A 195 16.55 13.62 67.93
CA ALA A 195 15.90 13.22 66.68
C ALA A 195 15.11 14.39 66.03
N ALA A 196 14.51 15.27 66.82
CA ALA A 196 13.87 16.49 66.32
C ALA A 196 14.91 17.51 65.83
N ALA A 197 16.04 17.68 66.54
CA ALA A 197 17.14 18.53 66.11
C ALA A 197 17.78 18.02 64.80
N GLY A 198 18.03 16.71 64.67
CA GLY A 198 18.56 16.13 63.43
C GLY A 198 17.62 16.29 62.23
N ARG A 199 16.30 16.13 62.42
CA ARG A 199 15.31 16.37 61.37
C ARG A 199 15.16 17.85 61.03
N GLY A 200 15.25 18.74 62.01
CA GLY A 200 15.24 20.18 61.81
C GLY A 200 16.44 20.65 60.99
N ILE A 201 17.64 20.19 61.34
CA ILE A 201 18.88 20.53 60.63
C ILE A 201 18.86 19.97 59.20
N GLY A 202 18.44 18.71 59.01
CA GLY A 202 18.30 18.12 57.68
C GLY A 202 17.28 18.82 56.80
N ALA A 203 16.13 19.20 57.35
CA ALA A 203 15.10 19.93 56.63
C ALA A 203 15.56 21.34 56.25
N VAL A 204 16.21 22.06 57.18
CA VAL A 204 16.79 23.38 56.92
C VAL A 204 17.88 23.29 55.85
N LEU A 205 18.75 22.29 55.90
CA LEU A 205 19.83 22.14 54.91
C LEU A 205 19.28 21.81 53.51
N VAL A 206 18.29 20.92 53.42
CA VAL A 206 17.60 20.62 52.15
C VAL A 206 16.83 21.83 51.63
N TRP A 207 16.18 22.58 52.52
CA TRP A 207 15.47 23.79 52.14
C TRP A 207 16.42 24.89 51.68
N LEU A 208 17.54 25.09 52.37
CA LEU A 208 18.59 26.04 52.00
C LEU A 208 19.22 25.65 50.66
N LEU A 209 19.54 24.37 50.45
CA LEU A 209 20.06 23.88 49.18
C LEU A 209 19.05 24.10 48.05
N LYS A 210 17.76 23.82 48.28
CA LYS A 210 16.70 24.05 47.30
C LYS A 210 16.47 25.54 47.05
N ALA A 211 16.57 26.39 48.06
CA ALA A 211 16.41 27.83 47.98
C ALA A 211 17.62 28.51 47.31
N VAL A 212 18.83 27.98 47.46
CA VAL A 212 20.05 28.53 46.84
C VAL A 212 20.26 27.97 45.43
N PHE A 213 19.91 26.72 45.17
CA PHE A 213 20.20 26.09 43.88
C PHE A 213 19.01 26.08 42.93
N VAL A 214 17.82 25.71 43.42
CA VAL A 214 16.65 25.51 42.55
C VAL A 214 15.89 26.80 42.33
N TRP A 215 15.64 27.58 43.39
CA TRP A 215 14.85 28.82 43.28
C TRP A 215 15.49 29.89 42.39
N PRO A 216 16.82 30.14 42.44
CA PRO A 216 17.45 31.15 41.58
C PRO A 216 17.45 30.70 40.13
N TRP A 217 17.64 29.40 39.85
CA TRP A 217 17.56 28.88 38.50
C TRP A 217 16.14 28.92 37.94
N VAL A 218 15.13 28.58 38.75
CA VAL A 218 13.71 28.70 38.36
C VAL A 218 13.32 30.15 38.15
N GLY A 219 13.80 31.07 39.00
CA GLY A 219 13.62 32.51 38.83
C GLY A 219 14.27 33.03 37.55
N LEU A 220 15.54 32.67 37.32
CA LEU A 220 16.27 33.03 36.11
C LEU A 220 15.56 32.51 34.86
N TRP A 221 15.09 31.25 34.89
CA TRP A 221 14.40 30.66 33.76
C TRP A 221 13.06 31.37 33.48
N ARG A 222 12.26 31.60 34.53
CA ARG A 222 10.90 32.14 34.40
C ARG A 222 10.86 33.66 34.16
N TYR A 223 11.79 34.41 34.72
CA TYR A 223 11.82 35.88 34.64
C TYR A 223 12.84 36.43 33.64
N VAL A 224 13.84 35.66 33.22
CA VAL A 224 14.84 36.13 32.24
C VAL A 224 14.75 35.32 30.95
N VAL A 225 14.91 33.99 31.02
CA VAL A 225 15.00 33.17 29.80
C VAL A 225 13.70 33.14 29.01
N VAL A 226 12.56 32.94 29.68
CA VAL A 226 11.24 32.92 29.03
C VAL A 226 10.89 34.26 28.38
N PRO A 227 10.97 35.42 29.06
CA PRO A 227 10.65 36.70 28.43
C PRO A 227 11.68 37.14 27.39
N VAL A 228 12.97 36.84 27.57
CA VAL A 228 13.99 37.11 26.54
C VAL A 228 13.75 36.24 25.31
N GLY A 229 13.43 34.95 25.47
CA GLY A 229 13.07 34.05 24.38
C GLY A 229 11.79 34.49 23.66
N ALA A 230 10.77 34.92 24.40
CA ALA A 230 9.55 35.47 23.83
C ALA A 230 9.81 36.78 23.07
N GLY A 231 10.66 37.65 23.62
CA GLY A 231 11.11 38.89 23.00
C GLY A 231 11.87 38.64 21.70
N LEU A 232 12.86 37.74 21.70
CA LEU A 232 13.58 37.33 20.48
C LEU A 232 12.65 36.69 19.45
N ALA A 233 11.71 35.85 19.87
CA ALA A 233 10.75 35.21 18.97
C ALA A 233 9.74 36.21 18.39
N TRP A 234 9.38 37.26 19.15
CA TRP A 234 8.57 38.36 18.66
C TRP A 234 9.38 39.23 17.68
N LEU A 235 10.62 39.57 18.03
CA LEU A 235 11.54 40.34 17.18
C LEU A 235 11.80 39.62 15.86
N GLY A 236 12.07 38.31 15.88
CA GLY A 236 12.23 37.51 14.67
C GLY A 236 10.95 37.46 13.82
N ARG A 237 9.78 37.37 14.47
CA ARG A 237 8.49 37.43 13.73
C ARG A 237 8.26 38.80 13.11
N VAL A 238 8.47 39.89 13.84
CA VAL A 238 8.20 41.25 13.34
C VAL A 238 9.25 41.70 12.34
N LEU A 239 10.52 41.34 12.52
CA LEU A 239 11.61 41.82 11.66
C LEU A 239 11.82 40.95 10.41
N ILE A 240 11.57 39.65 10.50
CA ILE A 240 11.84 38.72 9.38
C ILE A 240 10.54 38.22 8.76
N VAL A 241 9.64 37.69 9.58
CA VAL A 241 8.44 37.00 9.08
C VAL A 241 7.43 37.99 8.50
N VAL A 242 7.13 39.09 9.20
CA VAL A 242 6.16 40.09 8.72
C VAL A 242 6.61 40.76 7.42
N PRO A 243 7.87 41.23 7.27
CA PRO A 243 8.34 41.81 6.02
C PRO A 243 8.42 40.79 4.89
N SER A 244 8.78 39.54 5.20
CA SER A 244 8.83 38.48 4.20
C SER A 244 7.43 38.06 3.74
N VAL A 245 6.43 38.01 4.64
CA VAL A 245 5.03 37.76 4.29
C VAL A 245 4.45 38.93 3.49
N TRP A 246 4.80 40.16 3.85
CA TRP A 246 4.42 41.35 3.07
C TRP A 246 5.05 41.32 1.68
N LEU A 247 6.35 41.04 1.56
CA LEU A 247 7.04 40.92 0.27
C LEU A 247 6.43 39.81 -0.60
N TYR A 248 6.10 38.66 0.00
CA TYR A 248 5.42 37.58 -0.68
C TYR A 248 4.04 37.99 -1.21
N ARG A 249 3.23 38.66 -0.37
CA ARG A 249 1.86 39.08 -0.74
C ARG A 249 1.84 40.27 -1.70
N ALA A 250 2.64 41.29 -1.44
CA ALA A 250 2.63 42.55 -2.18
C ALA A 250 3.43 42.49 -3.48
N VAL A 251 4.44 41.62 -3.58
CA VAL A 251 5.32 41.55 -4.76
C VAL A 251 5.19 40.21 -5.46
N LEU A 252 5.37 39.10 -4.74
CA LEU A 252 5.44 37.78 -5.38
C LEU A 252 4.08 37.29 -5.90
N THR A 253 3.01 37.61 -5.17
CA THR A 253 1.64 37.22 -5.54
C THR A 253 1.13 37.96 -6.79
N PRO A 254 1.28 39.29 -6.93
CA PRO A 254 0.89 39.99 -8.15
C PRO A 254 1.81 39.65 -9.33
N ILE A 255 3.11 39.45 -9.11
CA ILE A 255 4.01 38.98 -10.18
C ILE A 255 3.60 37.57 -10.64
N GLY A 256 3.28 36.68 -9.70
CA GLY A 256 2.78 35.34 -10.01
C GLY A 256 1.48 35.37 -10.82
N HIS A 257 0.53 36.24 -10.45
CA HIS A 257 -0.71 36.42 -11.21
C HIS A 257 -0.46 37.05 -12.59
N GLY A 258 0.47 38.01 -12.70
CA GLY A 258 0.86 38.64 -13.96
C GLY A 258 1.50 37.64 -14.94
N ILE A 259 2.44 36.83 -14.46
CA ILE A 259 3.07 35.77 -15.26
C ILE A 259 2.03 34.71 -15.66
N ALA A 260 1.15 34.30 -14.72
CA ALA A 260 0.10 33.34 -15.02
C ALA A 260 -0.94 33.89 -16.00
N TRP A 261 -1.21 35.20 -16.00
CA TRP A 261 -2.09 35.84 -16.96
C TRP A 261 -1.43 35.91 -18.35
N LEU A 262 -0.15 36.30 -18.44
CA LEU A 262 0.64 36.29 -19.68
C LEU A 262 0.75 34.88 -20.27
N ALA A 263 1.07 33.87 -19.46
CA ALA A 263 1.15 32.49 -19.89
C ALA A 263 -0.20 31.95 -20.38
N ARG A 264 -1.31 32.32 -19.72
CA ARG A 264 -2.67 31.99 -20.19
C ARG A 264 -3.03 32.71 -21.48
N GLY A 265 -2.66 33.99 -21.62
CA GLY A 265 -2.89 34.75 -22.86
C GLY A 265 -2.14 34.15 -24.05
N ILE A 266 -0.87 33.78 -23.85
CA ILE A 266 -0.06 33.10 -24.87
C ILE A 266 -0.62 31.71 -25.17
N GLY A 267 -0.96 30.93 -24.14
CA GLY A 267 -1.58 29.61 -24.31
C GLY A 267 -2.91 29.67 -25.06
N ALA A 268 -3.74 30.67 -24.76
CA ALA A 268 -4.99 30.92 -25.48
C ALA A 268 -4.73 31.27 -26.95
N GLY A 269 -3.76 32.15 -27.22
CA GLY A 269 -3.35 32.51 -28.59
C GLY A 269 -2.85 31.31 -29.39
N ILE A 270 -1.96 30.51 -28.82
CA ILE A 270 -1.47 29.26 -29.44
C ILE A 270 -2.62 28.29 -29.69
N SER A 271 -3.53 28.12 -28.73
CA SER A 271 -4.69 27.23 -28.88
C SER A 271 -5.65 27.70 -29.95
N TRP A 272 -5.78 29.02 -30.15
CA TRP A 272 -6.65 29.60 -31.16
C TRP A 272 -6.05 29.40 -32.55
N LEU A 273 -4.75 29.65 -32.71
CA LEU A 273 -4.02 29.36 -33.95
C LEU A 273 -4.05 27.86 -34.26
N ALA A 274 -3.78 26.99 -33.29
CA ALA A 274 -3.82 25.54 -33.48
C ALA A 274 -5.22 25.06 -33.90
N ARG A 275 -6.29 25.61 -33.30
CA ARG A 275 -7.68 25.31 -33.70
C ARG A 275 -7.97 25.82 -35.11
N GLY A 276 -7.58 27.04 -35.45
CA GLY A 276 -7.71 27.58 -36.80
C GLY A 276 -7.04 26.69 -37.82
N THR A 277 -5.76 26.38 -37.63
CA THR A 277 -5.00 25.49 -38.50
C THR A 277 -5.64 24.09 -38.58
N TRP A 278 -6.08 23.53 -37.47
CA TRP A 278 -6.73 22.22 -37.44
C TRP A 278 -8.05 22.21 -38.22
N THR A 279 -8.87 23.26 -38.09
CA THR A 279 -10.13 23.36 -38.87
C THR A 279 -9.86 23.46 -40.37
N VAL A 280 -8.83 24.20 -40.78
CA VAL A 280 -8.43 24.29 -42.19
C VAL A 280 -7.90 22.95 -42.69
N VAL A 281 -6.97 22.33 -41.96
CA VAL A 281 -6.38 21.03 -42.33
C VAL A 281 -7.44 19.93 -42.37
N SER A 282 -8.33 19.86 -41.38
CA SER A 282 -9.40 18.85 -41.34
C SER A 282 -10.43 19.06 -42.44
N THR A 283 -10.78 20.31 -42.76
CA THR A 283 -11.69 20.61 -43.88
C THR A 283 -11.06 20.24 -45.21
N LEU A 284 -9.78 20.59 -45.41
CA LEU A 284 -9.02 20.25 -46.60
C LEU A 284 -8.87 18.73 -46.75
N PHE A 285 -8.53 18.02 -45.68
CA PHE A 285 -8.45 16.56 -45.63
C PHE A 285 -9.81 15.92 -45.93
N ARG A 286 -10.90 16.45 -45.37
CA ARG A 286 -12.25 15.95 -45.63
C ARG A 286 -12.64 16.13 -47.10
N TRP A 287 -12.31 17.26 -47.71
CA TRP A 287 -12.55 17.48 -49.13
C TRP A 287 -11.65 16.63 -50.03
N ILE A 288 -10.35 16.49 -49.71
CA ILE A 288 -9.38 15.76 -50.53
C ILE A 288 -9.53 14.24 -50.42
N LEU A 289 -9.89 13.70 -49.25
CA LEU A 289 -9.97 12.25 -49.05
C LEU A 289 -11.40 11.75 -48.93
N VAL A 290 -12.22 12.40 -48.10
CA VAL A 290 -13.55 11.87 -47.81
C VAL A 290 -14.50 12.09 -48.98
N ALA A 291 -14.45 13.25 -49.65
CA ALA A 291 -15.32 13.46 -50.81
C ALA A 291 -15.04 12.47 -51.96
N PRO A 292 -13.79 12.25 -52.42
CA PRO A 292 -13.53 11.23 -53.42
C PRO A 292 -13.73 9.80 -52.90
N ALA A 293 -13.41 9.50 -51.64
CA ALA A 293 -13.71 8.18 -51.07
C ALA A 293 -15.22 7.89 -51.02
N VAL A 294 -16.05 8.88 -50.68
CA VAL A 294 -17.51 8.77 -50.68
C VAL A 294 -18.05 8.68 -52.11
N ALA A 295 -17.44 9.40 -53.06
CA ALA A 295 -17.77 9.26 -54.47
C ALA A 295 -17.46 7.84 -54.98
N VAL A 296 -16.27 7.31 -54.71
CA VAL A 296 -15.89 5.92 -55.03
C VAL A 296 -16.82 4.94 -54.31
N TRP A 297 -17.17 5.19 -53.05
CA TRP A 297 -18.11 4.34 -52.33
C TRP A 297 -19.49 4.32 -53.00
N ARG A 298 -20.05 5.48 -53.34
CA ARG A 298 -21.40 5.58 -53.95
C ARG A 298 -21.44 5.08 -55.39
N TRP A 299 -20.41 5.36 -56.19
CA TRP A 299 -20.40 5.08 -57.62
C TRP A 299 -19.78 3.73 -57.99
N LEU A 300 -18.86 3.19 -57.17
CA LEU A 300 -18.23 1.89 -57.42
C LEU A 300 -18.63 0.85 -56.38
N LEU A 301 -18.39 1.10 -55.08
CA LEU A 301 -18.54 0.04 -54.06
C LEU A 301 -20.00 -0.28 -53.73
N ALA A 302 -20.90 0.69 -53.75
CA ALA A 302 -22.33 0.46 -53.51
C ALA A 302 -23.00 -0.35 -54.63
N PRO A 303 -22.77 -0.07 -55.93
CA PRO A 303 -23.29 -0.92 -57.01
C PRO A 303 -22.58 -2.28 -57.05
N ILE A 304 -21.25 -2.34 -56.86
CA ILE A 304 -20.53 -3.61 -56.80
C ILE A 304 -21.00 -4.44 -55.60
N GLY A 305 -21.18 -3.83 -54.43
CA GLY A 305 -21.66 -4.50 -53.23
C GLY A 305 -23.09 -5.02 -53.39
N ARG A 306 -23.97 -4.28 -54.08
CA ARG A 306 -25.30 -4.80 -54.45
C ARG A 306 -25.21 -5.96 -55.44
N ALA A 307 -24.36 -5.89 -56.45
CA ALA A 307 -24.15 -6.99 -57.39
C ALA A 307 -23.57 -8.23 -56.69
N VAL A 308 -22.57 -8.06 -55.83
CA VAL A 308 -21.97 -9.14 -55.03
C VAL A 308 -22.98 -9.71 -54.05
N ALA A 309 -23.82 -8.91 -53.42
CA ALA A 309 -24.86 -9.40 -52.51
C ALA A 309 -25.92 -10.24 -53.26
N VAL A 310 -26.30 -9.85 -54.48
CA VAL A 310 -27.18 -10.65 -55.34
C VAL A 310 -26.50 -11.97 -55.71
N VAL A 311 -25.25 -11.93 -56.14
CA VAL A 311 -24.48 -13.14 -56.50
C VAL A 311 -24.29 -14.06 -55.28
N ALA A 312 -23.96 -13.50 -54.11
CA ALA A 312 -23.80 -14.27 -52.88
C ALA A 312 -25.11 -14.87 -52.39
N ARG A 313 -26.24 -14.18 -52.61
CA ARG A 313 -27.57 -14.71 -52.31
C ARG A 313 -27.92 -15.88 -53.23
N GLU A 314 -27.64 -15.76 -54.52
CA GLU A 314 -27.88 -16.84 -55.48
C GLU A 314 -26.99 -18.06 -55.21
N ILE A 315 -25.71 -17.83 -54.87
CA ILE A 315 -24.78 -18.89 -54.44
C ILE A 315 -25.24 -19.50 -53.12
N GLY A 316 -25.74 -18.69 -52.18
CA GLY A 316 -26.29 -19.15 -50.91
C GLY A 316 -27.53 -20.03 -51.09
N ASP A 317 -28.43 -19.67 -52.00
CA ASP A 317 -29.62 -20.46 -52.33
C ASP A 317 -29.25 -21.78 -53.05
N ALA A 318 -28.25 -21.75 -53.93
CA ALA A 318 -27.70 -22.94 -54.57
C ALA A 318 -27.00 -23.89 -53.58
N LEU A 319 -26.15 -23.35 -52.70
CA LEU A 319 -25.50 -24.10 -51.63
C LEU A 319 -26.50 -24.63 -50.61
N GLY A 320 -27.54 -23.85 -50.28
CA GLY A 320 -28.62 -24.29 -49.40
C GLY A 320 -29.40 -25.47 -49.97
N HIS A 321 -29.64 -25.50 -51.29
CA HIS A 321 -30.21 -26.66 -51.97
C HIS A 321 -29.26 -27.85 -51.94
N ALA A 322 -27.97 -27.65 -52.26
CA ALA A 322 -26.96 -28.71 -52.19
C ALA A 322 -26.83 -29.28 -50.77
N TRP A 323 -26.90 -28.44 -49.74
CA TRP A 323 -26.82 -28.85 -48.33
C TRP A 323 -28.04 -29.63 -47.87
N ARG A 324 -29.25 -29.26 -48.32
CA ARG A 324 -30.47 -30.06 -48.07
C ARG A 324 -30.37 -31.45 -48.71
N VAL A 325 -29.78 -31.55 -49.91
CA VAL A 325 -29.53 -32.85 -50.57
C VAL A 325 -28.47 -33.65 -49.82
N ALA A 326 -27.36 -33.01 -49.42
CA ALA A 326 -26.30 -33.65 -48.64
C ALA A 326 -26.80 -34.13 -47.27
N GLY A 327 -27.68 -33.38 -46.61
CA GLY A 327 -28.31 -33.76 -45.34
C GLY A 327 -29.20 -35.01 -45.48
N HIS A 328 -29.97 -35.11 -46.57
CA HIS A 328 -30.73 -36.32 -46.87
C HIS A 328 -29.79 -37.52 -47.11
N LEU A 329 -28.72 -37.32 -47.88
CA LEU A 329 -27.76 -38.39 -48.17
C LEU A 329 -27.01 -38.84 -46.92
N SER A 330 -26.62 -37.91 -46.05
CA SER A 330 -25.95 -38.18 -44.78
C SER A 330 -26.84 -38.97 -43.81
N LEU A 331 -28.15 -38.70 -43.77
CA LEU A 331 -29.09 -39.50 -42.96
C LEU A 331 -29.25 -40.92 -43.50
N VAL A 332 -29.23 -41.10 -44.83
CA VAL A 332 -29.28 -42.43 -45.44
C VAL A 332 -28.02 -43.22 -45.11
N ILE A 333 -26.84 -42.62 -45.32
CA ILE A 333 -25.54 -43.24 -45.02
C ILE A 333 -25.39 -43.49 -43.52
N GLY A 334 -25.79 -42.54 -42.68
CA GLY A 334 -25.73 -42.64 -41.22
C GLY A 334 -26.64 -43.75 -40.68
N ARG A 335 -27.86 -43.91 -41.21
CA ARG A 335 -28.73 -45.04 -40.84
C ARG A 335 -28.14 -46.37 -41.29
N PHE A 336 -27.54 -46.42 -42.48
CA PHE A 336 -26.88 -47.62 -42.96
C PHE A 336 -25.68 -47.99 -42.09
N LEU A 337 -24.80 -47.03 -41.79
CA LEU A 337 -23.60 -47.24 -40.98
C LEU A 337 -23.95 -47.56 -39.52
N ALA A 338 -24.95 -46.90 -38.94
CA ALA A 338 -25.43 -47.22 -37.59
C ALA A 338 -26.00 -48.65 -37.50
N LYS A 339 -26.68 -49.11 -38.56
CA LYS A 339 -27.18 -50.48 -38.64
C LYS A 339 -26.02 -51.47 -38.76
N LEU A 340 -25.05 -51.18 -39.62
CA LEU A 340 -23.84 -52.00 -39.79
C LEU A 340 -23.03 -52.10 -38.50
N LEU A 341 -22.81 -50.96 -37.83
CA LEU A 341 -22.07 -50.88 -36.57
C LEU A 341 -22.79 -51.63 -35.44
N ARG A 342 -24.12 -51.50 -35.36
CA ARG A 342 -24.91 -52.27 -34.38
C ARG A 342 -24.78 -53.77 -34.62
N TRP A 343 -24.85 -54.19 -35.88
CA TRP A 343 -24.75 -55.61 -36.25
C TRP A 343 -23.35 -56.18 -35.97
N ILE A 344 -22.29 -55.43 -36.27
CA ILE A 344 -20.89 -55.87 -36.07
C ILE A 344 -20.45 -55.83 -34.61
N PHE A 345 -20.82 -54.79 -33.85
CA PHE A 345 -20.27 -54.60 -32.51
C PHE A 345 -21.26 -54.93 -31.40
N VAL A 346 -22.51 -54.47 -31.53
CA VAL A 346 -23.46 -54.52 -30.42
C VAL A 346 -24.09 -55.91 -30.32
N GLU A 347 -24.48 -56.51 -31.45
CA GLU A 347 -25.04 -57.86 -31.48
C GLU A 347 -24.12 -58.91 -30.81
N PRO A 348 -22.82 -59.03 -31.19
CA PRO A 348 -21.94 -60.02 -30.59
C PRO A 348 -21.60 -59.72 -29.13
N VAL A 349 -21.39 -58.45 -28.75
CA VAL A 349 -21.14 -58.09 -27.34
C VAL A 349 -22.37 -58.37 -26.47
N ARG A 350 -23.57 -58.11 -26.98
CA ARG A 350 -24.82 -58.41 -26.27
C ARG A 350 -25.02 -59.91 -26.10
N TRP A 351 -24.61 -60.71 -27.08
CA TRP A 351 -24.58 -62.17 -26.94
C TRP A 351 -23.58 -62.61 -25.88
N VAL A 352 -22.33 -62.14 -25.92
CA VAL A 352 -21.31 -62.49 -24.91
C VAL A 352 -21.73 -62.07 -23.50
N TYR A 353 -22.34 -60.89 -23.35
CA TYR A 353 -22.85 -60.43 -22.06
C TYR A 353 -23.95 -61.35 -21.50
N ARG A 354 -24.92 -61.73 -22.34
CA ARG A 354 -26.01 -62.62 -21.93
C ARG A 354 -25.54 -64.05 -21.68
N THR A 355 -24.71 -64.59 -22.56
CA THR A 355 -24.32 -66.01 -22.54
C THR A 355 -23.20 -66.27 -21.54
N VAL A 356 -22.28 -65.31 -21.31
CA VAL A 356 -21.07 -65.54 -20.51
C VAL A 356 -21.06 -64.71 -19.24
N LEU A 357 -21.27 -63.38 -19.31
CA LEU A 357 -21.17 -62.54 -18.10
C LEU A 357 -22.35 -62.74 -17.14
N THR A 358 -23.54 -63.00 -17.65
CA THR A 358 -24.73 -63.18 -16.80
C THR A 358 -24.62 -64.41 -15.90
N PRO A 359 -24.27 -65.63 -16.38
CA PRO A 359 -24.11 -66.79 -15.50
C PRO A 359 -22.92 -66.65 -14.56
N VAL A 360 -21.79 -66.08 -15.00
CA VAL A 360 -20.63 -65.82 -14.14
C VAL A 360 -20.95 -64.81 -13.04
N GLY A 361 -21.73 -63.78 -13.36
CA GLY A 361 -22.22 -62.81 -12.38
C GLY A 361 -23.10 -63.43 -11.30
N HIS A 362 -23.95 -64.39 -11.67
CA HIS A 362 -24.75 -65.15 -10.70
C HIS A 362 -23.88 -66.03 -9.80
N LEU A 363 -22.89 -66.74 -10.36
CA LEU A 363 -21.97 -67.57 -9.58
C LEU A 363 -21.14 -66.75 -8.58
N VAL A 364 -20.59 -65.62 -8.99
CA VAL A 364 -19.83 -64.73 -8.08
C VAL A 364 -20.73 -64.15 -6.99
N ARG A 365 -21.97 -63.79 -7.34
CA ARG A 365 -22.93 -63.23 -6.38
C ARG A 365 -23.34 -64.25 -5.33
N ASP A 366 -23.60 -65.49 -5.73
CA ASP A 366 -24.11 -66.51 -4.82
C ASP A 366 -23.00 -67.24 -4.04
N ALA A 367 -21.83 -67.47 -4.64
CA ALA A 367 -20.73 -68.18 -3.97
C ALA A 367 -19.85 -67.29 -3.08
N VAL A 368 -19.65 -66.01 -3.42
CA VAL A 368 -18.70 -65.14 -2.71
C VAL A 368 -19.42 -64.07 -1.89
N TRP A 369 -20.40 -63.39 -2.50
CA TRP A 369 -21.03 -62.23 -1.88
C TRP A 369 -22.06 -62.60 -0.81
N ARG A 370 -22.87 -63.63 -1.02
CA ARG A 370 -23.87 -64.06 -0.02
C ARG A 370 -23.24 -64.58 1.29
N PRO A 371 -22.17 -65.39 1.29
CA PRO A 371 -21.55 -65.85 2.54
C PRO A 371 -20.86 -64.71 3.31
N ALA A 372 -20.13 -63.83 2.61
CA ALA A 372 -19.47 -62.68 3.21
C ALA A 372 -20.47 -61.71 3.86
N ALA A 373 -21.61 -61.47 3.20
CA ALA A 373 -22.65 -60.60 3.73
C ALA A 373 -23.35 -61.17 4.98
N ARG A 374 -23.37 -62.50 5.16
CA ARG A 374 -23.93 -63.14 6.37
C ARG A 374 -22.95 -63.02 7.54
N ALA A 375 -21.67 -63.33 7.33
CA ALA A 375 -20.63 -63.19 8.35
C ALA A 375 -20.53 -61.76 8.92
N VAL A 376 -20.62 -60.75 8.05
CA VAL A 376 -20.60 -59.33 8.48
C VAL A 376 -21.85 -58.96 9.29
N LYS A 377 -23.02 -59.52 8.97
CA LYS A 377 -24.27 -59.21 9.68
C LYS A 377 -24.31 -59.82 11.08
N GLU A 378 -23.67 -60.97 11.30
CA GLU A 378 -23.55 -61.57 12.65
C GLU A 378 -22.62 -60.76 13.55
N VAL A 379 -21.44 -60.38 13.07
CA VAL A 379 -20.48 -59.53 13.81
C VAL A 379 -21.09 -58.18 14.18
N ARG A 380 -21.92 -57.60 13.30
CA ARG A 380 -22.58 -56.33 13.56
C ARG A 380 -23.65 -56.44 14.67
N ARG A 381 -24.34 -57.57 14.77
CA ARG A 381 -25.38 -57.77 15.79
C ARG A 381 -24.78 -57.94 17.19
N THR A 382 -23.72 -58.75 17.32
CA THR A 382 -22.99 -58.91 18.58
C THR A 382 -22.36 -57.60 19.04
N THR A 383 -21.76 -56.83 18.13
CA THR A 383 -21.18 -55.52 18.45
C THR A 383 -22.23 -54.51 18.92
N ARG A 384 -23.43 -54.51 18.31
CA ARG A 384 -24.50 -53.59 18.72
C ARG A 384 -25.08 -53.93 20.10
N GLN A 385 -25.24 -55.21 20.43
CA GLN A 385 -25.74 -55.64 21.74
C GLN A 385 -24.75 -55.31 22.87
N ALA A 386 -23.44 -55.50 22.63
CA ALA A 386 -22.40 -55.09 23.57
C ALA A 386 -22.40 -53.57 23.81
N LEU A 387 -22.59 -52.78 22.76
CA LEU A 387 -22.64 -51.31 22.85
C LEU A 387 -23.90 -50.80 23.57
N THR A 388 -25.05 -51.44 23.40
CA THR A 388 -26.27 -51.04 24.12
C THR A 388 -26.16 -51.39 25.61
N ALA A 389 -25.65 -52.58 25.94
CA ALA A 389 -25.43 -52.98 27.33
C ALA A 389 -24.44 -52.03 28.05
N ALA A 390 -23.34 -51.65 27.38
CA ALA A 390 -22.38 -50.69 27.93
C ALA A 390 -22.97 -49.28 28.10
N ARG A 391 -23.89 -48.86 27.24
CA ARG A 391 -24.55 -47.54 27.37
C ARG A 391 -25.56 -47.51 28.50
N GLU A 392 -26.26 -48.61 28.74
CA GLU A 392 -27.23 -48.71 29.83
C GLU A 392 -26.55 -48.74 31.19
N SER A 393 -25.44 -49.48 31.33
CA SER A 393 -24.67 -49.51 32.58
C SER A 393 -24.09 -48.13 32.95
N VAL A 394 -23.59 -47.37 31.97
CA VAL A 394 -23.12 -45.99 32.19
C VAL A 394 -24.27 -45.06 32.59
N ARG A 395 -25.46 -45.21 31.99
CA ARG A 395 -26.62 -44.38 32.34
C ARG A 395 -27.13 -44.68 33.75
N GLN A 396 -27.16 -45.95 34.16
CA GLN A 396 -27.54 -46.36 35.51
C GLN A 396 -26.51 -45.89 36.55
N ALA A 397 -25.21 -46.11 36.33
CA ALA A 397 -24.17 -45.63 37.23
C ALA A 397 -24.22 -44.11 37.44
N ARG A 398 -24.49 -43.35 36.37
CA ARG A 398 -24.66 -41.90 36.46
C ARG A 398 -25.92 -41.49 37.24
N ALA A 399 -27.02 -42.23 37.08
CA ALA A 399 -28.25 -41.95 37.80
C ALA A 399 -28.11 -42.23 39.30
N ASP A 400 -27.42 -43.31 39.68
CA ASP A 400 -27.23 -43.68 41.08
C ASP A 400 -26.23 -42.75 41.80
N VAL A 401 -25.14 -42.34 41.14
CA VAL A 401 -24.25 -41.29 41.66
C VAL A 401 -25.02 -39.98 41.86
N ARG A 402 -25.92 -39.61 40.92
CA ARG A 402 -26.74 -38.40 41.05
C ARG A 402 -27.73 -38.51 42.21
N ARG A 403 -28.32 -39.69 42.44
CA ARG A 403 -29.24 -39.92 43.58
C ARG A 403 -28.50 -39.83 44.91
N MET A 404 -27.29 -40.38 45.01
CA MET A 404 -26.49 -40.34 46.24
C MET A 404 -26.01 -38.92 46.58
N LEU A 405 -25.70 -38.09 45.58
CA LEU A 405 -25.19 -36.72 45.79
C LEU A 405 -26.27 -35.66 46.02
N PHE A 406 -27.47 -35.82 45.45
CA PHE A 406 -28.51 -34.76 45.46
C PHE A 406 -29.81 -35.14 46.16
N GLY A 407 -29.90 -36.33 46.76
CA GLY A 407 -31.13 -36.83 47.37
C GLY A 407 -32.17 -37.29 46.32
N ALA A 408 -33.08 -38.17 46.73
CA ALA A 408 -34.07 -38.76 45.84
C ALA A 408 -35.13 -37.70 45.42
N PRO A 409 -35.37 -37.48 44.11
CA PRO A 409 -36.50 -36.65 43.67
C PRO A 409 -37.82 -37.34 44.04
N GLY A 410 -38.72 -36.60 44.69
CA GLY A 410 -40.04 -37.08 45.11
C GLY A 410 -40.83 -37.70 43.96
N GLN A 411 -41.38 -38.90 44.20
CA GLN A 411 -42.19 -39.62 43.22
C GLN A 411 -43.48 -38.85 42.92
N PRO A 412 -43.80 -38.58 41.64
CA PRO A 412 -45.12 -38.10 41.26
C PRO A 412 -46.15 -39.18 41.60
N ALA A 413 -47.10 -38.83 42.47
CA ALA A 413 -48.22 -39.69 42.79
C ALA A 413 -49.05 -40.01 41.52
N PRO A 414 -49.51 -41.25 41.34
CA PRO A 414 -50.42 -41.59 40.26
C PRO A 414 -51.74 -40.83 40.45
N VAL A 415 -52.05 -39.95 39.50
CA VAL A 415 -53.27 -39.16 39.48
C VAL A 415 -54.45 -40.13 39.36
N ALA A 416 -55.25 -40.21 40.41
CA ALA A 416 -56.53 -40.91 40.38
C ALA A 416 -57.42 -40.25 39.31
N ALA A 417 -57.90 -41.05 38.38
CA ALA A 417 -58.91 -40.65 37.41
C ALA A 417 -60.11 -40.07 38.16
N THR A 418 -60.34 -38.77 37.99
CA THR A 418 -61.58 -38.10 38.39
C THR A 418 -62.25 -37.60 37.12
N ALA A 419 -63.53 -37.90 37.03
CA ALA A 419 -64.36 -37.76 35.86
C ALA A 419 -64.61 -36.30 35.50
N GLY A 420 -64.50 -36.00 34.19
CA GLY A 420 -65.05 -34.79 33.59
C GLY A 420 -64.00 -33.74 33.23
N GLU A 421 -63.42 -33.85 32.03
CA GLU A 421 -63.07 -32.69 31.19
C GLU A 421 -62.81 -33.14 29.73
N PRO A 422 -63.10 -32.28 28.73
CA PRO A 422 -63.31 -32.70 27.35
C PRO A 422 -62.02 -32.97 26.56
N VAL A 423 -62.10 -33.99 25.69
CA VAL A 423 -61.06 -34.49 24.78
C VAL A 423 -60.48 -33.39 23.89
N PRO A 424 -59.17 -33.07 23.97
CA PRO A 424 -58.51 -32.25 22.95
C PRO A 424 -58.09 -33.12 21.76
N VAL A 425 -58.73 -32.84 20.63
CA VAL A 425 -58.42 -33.36 19.29
C VAL A 425 -56.93 -33.09 18.94
N PRO A 426 -56.15 -34.08 18.46
CA PRO A 426 -54.78 -33.86 18.04
C PRO A 426 -54.74 -33.01 16.75
N VAL A 427 -54.28 -31.77 16.88
CA VAL A 427 -54.01 -30.87 15.75
C VAL A 427 -52.86 -31.44 14.92
N ALA A 428 -53.16 -31.83 13.68
CA ALA A 428 -52.19 -32.30 12.70
C ALA A 428 -51.12 -31.23 12.44
N ARG A 429 -49.87 -31.61 12.71
CA ARG A 429 -48.67 -30.83 12.43
C ARG A 429 -48.45 -30.76 10.92
N ARG A 430 -48.57 -29.55 10.37
CA ARG A 430 -48.23 -29.12 8.99
C ARG A 430 -47.04 -29.87 8.37
N GLU A 431 -47.30 -30.59 7.29
CA GLU A 431 -46.32 -30.91 6.24
C GLU A 431 -46.28 -29.75 5.22
N PRO A 432 -45.13 -29.44 4.57
CA PRO A 432 -45.07 -28.47 3.47
C PRO A 432 -45.57 -29.13 2.18
N ASP A 433 -46.68 -28.62 1.66
CA ASP A 433 -47.34 -29.11 0.46
C ASP A 433 -46.60 -28.73 -0.84
N ALA A 434 -46.85 -29.55 -1.85
CA ALA A 434 -46.16 -29.67 -3.11
C ALA A 434 -46.23 -28.44 -4.02
N ARG A 435 -45.22 -28.32 -4.89
CA ARG A 435 -45.24 -27.44 -6.07
C ARG A 435 -46.33 -27.90 -7.03
N GLY A 436 -47.48 -27.22 -6.99
CA GLY A 436 -48.56 -27.37 -7.96
C GLY A 436 -48.36 -26.46 -9.17
N ALA A 437 -48.28 -27.07 -10.35
CA ALA A 437 -48.48 -26.41 -11.63
C ALA A 437 -49.93 -25.89 -11.74
N ARG A 438 -50.12 -24.67 -12.25
CA ARG A 438 -51.43 -24.23 -12.73
C ARG A 438 -51.26 -23.24 -13.89
N THR A 439 -51.40 -23.78 -15.09
CA THR A 439 -51.74 -23.08 -16.34
C THR A 439 -53.26 -22.84 -16.39
N LEU A 440 -53.66 -21.95 -17.31
CA LEU A 440 -55.01 -21.63 -17.78
C LEU A 440 -55.71 -20.43 -17.09
N GLY A 441 -55.58 -19.29 -17.77
CA GLY A 441 -56.38 -18.08 -17.61
C GLY A 441 -56.35 -17.32 -18.93
N SER A 442 -57.08 -17.85 -19.92
CA SER A 442 -57.32 -17.28 -21.24
C SER A 442 -58.28 -16.09 -21.12
N SER A 443 -57.84 -14.92 -21.57
CA SER A 443 -58.69 -13.74 -21.78
C SER A 443 -58.20 -12.99 -23.02
N THR A 444 -58.75 -13.34 -24.18
CA THR A 444 -58.77 -12.46 -25.36
C THR A 444 -60.03 -12.77 -26.15
N THR A 445 -61.04 -11.96 -25.88
CA THR A 445 -62.29 -11.85 -26.62
C THR A 445 -61.99 -11.38 -28.04
N ALA A 446 -62.51 -12.11 -29.02
CA ALA A 446 -62.60 -11.67 -30.40
C ALA A 446 -64.09 -11.60 -30.80
N LEU A 447 -64.37 -10.66 -31.71
CA LEU A 447 -65.52 -10.58 -32.62
C LEU A 447 -66.89 -10.10 -32.10
N THR A 448 -67.34 -8.93 -32.55
CA THR A 448 -68.33 -8.66 -33.64
C THR A 448 -68.77 -7.18 -33.53
N LYS A 449 -68.68 -6.33 -34.57
CA LYS A 449 -69.50 -6.24 -35.79
C LYS A 449 -70.95 -5.81 -35.49
N ASP A 450 -71.20 -4.51 -35.42
CA ASP A 450 -71.96 -3.70 -36.39
C ASP A 450 -71.85 -2.21 -36.02
#